data_AF-A0A3N5RWS9-F1
#
_entry.id   AF-A0A3N5RWS9-F1
#
_cell.length_a   1.000
_cell.length_b   1.000
_cell.length_c   1.000
_cell.angle_alpha   90.00
_cell.angle_beta   90.00
_cell.angle_gamma   90.00
#
_symmetry.space_group_name_H-M   'P 1'
#
loop_
_entity.id
_entity.type
_entity.pdbx_description
1 polymer ?
#
loop_
_entity_poly.entity_id
_entity_poly.type
_entity_poly.pdbx_seq_one_letter_code
_entity_poly.pdbx_strand_id
1 'polypeptide(L)'
;MMKSLIKVLSCSMAVMVAWILGGYWGDLLAPHSGLVNKVETFAGKFGASAGVFITAVILRLFLVKSARLMLISLVAIECLALIIIVFFTGLYRFTLFDFKFNLSWLFALTWNVVLMFTIGTWAGSKLKTKKSNPPDTKSLL
;
A
#
# COMPACT_ATOMS: atom_id res chain seq x y z
N MET A 1 -6.65 7.66 22.15
CA MET A 1 -5.71 6.60 21.75
C MET A 1 -6.40 5.47 20.96
N MET A 2 -7.43 4.83 21.51
CA MET A 2 -8.12 3.67 20.91
C MET A 2 -8.69 3.91 19.49
N LYS A 3 -9.29 5.08 19.23
CA LYS A 3 -9.81 5.45 17.89
C LYS A 3 -8.73 5.56 16.81
N SER A 4 -7.50 5.92 17.18
CA SER A 4 -6.38 6.01 16.23
C SER A 4 -5.81 4.63 15.93
N LEU A 5 -5.73 3.76 16.94
CA LEU A 5 -5.30 2.37 16.78
C LEU A 5 -6.21 1.61 15.81
N ILE A 6 -7.53 1.71 16.00
CA ILE A 6 -8.52 1.07 15.11
C ILE A 6 -8.33 1.56 13.66
N LYS A 7 -8.12 2.86 13.46
CA LYS A 7 -7.87 3.42 12.12
C LYS A 7 -6.60 2.86 11.48
N VAL A 8 -5.52 2.74 12.24
CA VAL A 8 -4.26 2.16 11.74
C VAL A 8 -4.48 0.70 11.35
N LEU A 9 -5.10 -0.09 12.22
CA LEU A 9 -5.40 -1.50 11.95
C LEU A 9 -6.30 -1.68 10.72
N SER A 10 -7.39 -0.93 10.63
CA SER A 10 -8.28 -0.98 9.46
C SER A 10 -7.57 -0.55 8.18
N CYS A 11 -6.71 0.47 8.25
CA CYS A 11 -5.89 0.91 7.13
C CYS A 11 -4.93 -0.20 6.67
N SER A 12 -4.19 -0.81 7.60
CA SER A 12 -3.25 -1.88 7.30
C SER A 12 -3.95 -3.09 6.68
N MET A 13 -5.08 -3.52 7.25
CA MET A 13 -5.85 -4.64 6.70
C MET A 13 -6.41 -4.34 5.31
N ALA A 14 -6.96 -3.14 5.10
CA ALA A 14 -7.49 -2.74 3.79
C ALA A 14 -6.39 -2.75 2.71
N VAL A 15 -5.20 -2.23 3.02
CA VAL A 15 -4.07 -2.22 2.08
C VAL A 15 -3.60 -3.64 1.78
N MET A 16 -3.51 -4.52 2.78
CA MET A 16 -3.13 -5.92 2.56
C MET A 16 -4.13 -6.67 1.68
N VAL A 17 -5.43 -6.53 1.96
CA VAL A 17 -6.48 -7.15 1.15
C VAL A 17 -6.43 -6.64 -0.28
N ALA A 18 -6.24 -5.33 -0.47
CA ALA A 18 -6.13 -4.73 -1.79
C ALA A 18 -4.90 -5.20 -2.56
N TRP A 19 -3.78 -5.40 -1.86
CA TRP A 19 -2.56 -5.94 -2.45
C TRP A 19 -2.77 -7.38 -2.94
N ILE A 20 -3.34 -8.26 -2.11
CA ILE A 20 -3.62 -9.66 -2.47
C ILE A 20 -4.62 -9.75 -3.62
N LEU A 21 -5.77 -9.07 -3.49
CA LEU A 21 -6.82 -9.11 -4.51
C LEU A 21 -6.36 -8.48 -5.82
N GLY A 22 -5.65 -7.36 -5.74
CA GLY A 22 -5.08 -6.71 -6.92
C GLY A 22 -4.08 -7.61 -7.64
N GLY A 23 -3.20 -8.29 -6.89
CA GLY A 23 -2.25 -9.25 -7.46
C GLY A 23 -2.95 -10.42 -8.13
N TYR A 24 -3.90 -11.05 -7.43
CA TYR A 24 -4.70 -12.15 -7.96
C TYR A 24 -5.44 -11.78 -9.26
N TRP A 25 -6.09 -10.62 -9.29
CA TRP A 25 -6.77 -10.13 -10.48
C TRP A 25 -5.80 -9.81 -11.62
N GLY A 26 -4.62 -9.25 -11.32
CA GLY A 26 -3.57 -9.03 -12.29
C GLY A 26 -3.13 -10.32 -12.98
N ASP A 27 -2.90 -11.36 -12.20
CA ASP A 27 -2.49 -12.68 -12.72
C ASP A 27 -3.59 -13.38 -13.49
N LEU A 28 -4.83 -13.27 -13.04
CA LEU A 28 -5.97 -13.83 -13.76
C LEU A 28 -6.15 -13.18 -15.15
N LEU A 29 -5.89 -11.88 -15.26
CA LEU A 29 -6.02 -11.13 -16.51
C LEU A 29 -4.84 -11.35 -17.48
N ALA A 30 -3.65 -11.65 -16.96
CA ALA A 30 -2.46 -11.88 -17.79
C ALA A 30 -1.55 -12.97 -17.20
N PRO A 31 -1.98 -14.26 -17.29
CA PRO A 31 -1.32 -15.40 -16.66
C PRO A 31 0.06 -15.74 -17.26
N HIS A 32 0.36 -15.25 -18.47
CA HIS A 32 1.65 -15.45 -19.15
C HIS A 32 2.61 -14.28 -19.03
N SER A 33 2.37 -13.36 -18.08
CA SER A 33 3.27 -12.23 -17.87
C SER A 33 4.61 -12.69 -17.29
N GLY A 34 5.70 -12.06 -17.73
CA GLY A 34 7.05 -12.38 -17.26
C GLY A 34 7.23 -12.11 -15.76
N LEU A 35 8.22 -12.76 -15.15
CA LEU A 35 8.54 -12.55 -13.74
C LEU A 35 9.31 -11.23 -13.54
N VAL A 36 8.90 -10.45 -12.54
CA VAL A 36 9.62 -9.30 -12.00
C VAL A 36 10.38 -9.75 -10.75
N ASN A 37 11.64 -9.33 -10.64
CA ASN A 37 12.53 -9.67 -9.53
C ASN A 37 12.70 -11.18 -9.26
N LYS A 38 12.27 -12.06 -10.19
CA LYS A 38 12.25 -13.52 -10.06
C LYS A 38 11.30 -14.07 -8.98
N VAL A 39 10.42 -13.26 -8.41
CA VAL A 39 9.56 -13.66 -7.27
C VAL A 39 8.07 -13.53 -7.58
N GLU A 40 7.68 -12.62 -8.46
CA GLU A 40 6.28 -12.34 -8.78
C GLU A 40 6.12 -12.05 -10.27
N THR A 41 4.95 -12.31 -10.81
CA THR A 41 4.53 -11.96 -12.17
C THR A 41 4.40 -10.43 -12.33
N PHE A 42 4.71 -9.91 -13.52
CA PHE A 42 4.56 -8.50 -13.81
C PHE A 42 3.10 -8.04 -13.68
N ALA A 43 2.17 -8.86 -14.18
CA ALA A 43 0.74 -8.54 -14.11
C ALA A 43 0.23 -8.51 -12.67
N GLY A 44 0.61 -9.51 -11.84
CA GLY A 44 0.33 -9.50 -10.41
C GLY A 44 0.91 -8.28 -9.70
N LYS A 45 2.18 -7.94 -9.96
CA LYS A 45 2.82 -6.76 -9.36
C LYS A 45 2.10 -5.45 -9.75
N PHE A 46 1.68 -5.33 -11.01
CA PHE A 46 0.93 -4.18 -11.50
C PHE A 46 -0.48 -4.11 -10.90
N GLY A 47 -1.21 -5.23 -10.90
CA GLY A 47 -2.55 -5.33 -10.32
C GLY A 47 -2.55 -5.02 -8.82
N ALA A 48 -1.60 -5.56 -8.08
CA ALA A 48 -1.40 -5.27 -6.66
C ALA A 48 -1.10 -3.78 -6.43
N SER A 49 -0.26 -3.18 -7.28
CA SER A 49 0.06 -1.75 -7.24
C SER A 49 -1.17 -0.86 -7.49
N ALA A 50 -1.98 -1.20 -8.50
CA ALA A 50 -3.22 -0.49 -8.80
C ALA A 50 -4.26 -0.62 -7.67
N GLY A 51 -4.41 -1.83 -7.10
CA GLY A 51 -5.30 -2.09 -5.97
C GLY A 51 -4.93 -1.27 -4.73
N VAL A 52 -3.64 -1.22 -4.40
CA VAL A 52 -3.11 -0.39 -3.30
C VAL A 52 -3.34 1.10 -3.58
N PHE A 53 -3.09 1.58 -4.79
CA PHE A 53 -3.32 2.98 -5.16
C PHE A 53 -4.79 3.40 -4.96
N ILE A 54 -5.74 2.64 -5.51
CA ILE A 54 -7.18 2.94 -5.38
C ILE A 54 -7.60 2.94 -3.91
N THR A 55 -7.18 1.91 -3.17
CA THR A 55 -7.46 1.79 -1.74
C THR A 55 -6.89 2.96 -0.94
N ALA A 56 -5.67 3.39 -1.26
CA ALA A 56 -5.03 4.54 -0.61
C ALA A 56 -5.78 5.86 -0.87
N VAL A 57 -6.28 6.07 -2.09
CA VAL A 57 -7.14 7.23 -2.41
C VAL A 57 -8.41 7.22 -1.55
N ILE A 58 -9.11 6.07 -1.49
CA ILE A 58 -10.34 5.93 -0.70
C ILE A 58 -10.05 6.14 0.80
N LEU A 59 -9.01 5.48 1.34
CA LEU A 59 -8.61 5.61 2.74
C LEU A 59 -8.26 7.05 3.09
N ARG A 60 -7.63 7.81 2.18
CA ARG A 60 -7.34 9.24 2.40
C ARG A 60 -8.61 10.08 2.53
N LEU A 61 -9.62 9.80 1.73
CA LEU A 61 -10.89 10.54 1.73
C LEU A 61 -11.67 10.30 3.04
N PHE A 62 -11.67 9.07 3.55
CA PHE A 62 -12.53 8.68 4.67
C PHE A 62 -11.80 8.57 6.02
N LEU A 63 -10.59 8.03 6.05
CA LEU A 63 -9.97 7.48 7.27
C LEU A 63 -8.63 8.13 7.65
N VAL A 64 -7.69 8.27 6.70
CA VAL A 64 -6.31 8.76 6.90
C VAL A 64 -6.20 10.26 6.61
N LYS A 65 -6.86 11.07 7.44
CA LYS A 65 -6.98 12.52 7.22
C LYS A 65 -5.71 13.34 7.55
N SER A 66 -4.70 12.74 8.17
CA SER A 66 -3.47 13.42 8.62
C SER A 66 -2.23 12.71 8.10
N ALA A 67 -1.16 13.47 7.82
CA ALA A 67 0.14 12.93 7.43
C ALA A 67 0.76 12.04 8.53
N ARG A 68 0.53 12.36 9.81
CA ARG A 68 1.02 11.52 10.93
C ARG A 68 0.38 10.13 10.91
N LEU A 69 -0.94 10.06 10.70
CA LEU A 69 -1.66 8.79 10.59
C LEU A 69 -1.20 7.99 9.36
N MET A 70 -0.92 8.66 8.24
CA MET A 70 -0.39 8.02 7.05
C MET A 70 0.96 7.36 7.32
N LEU A 71 1.90 8.06 7.96
CA LEU A 71 3.21 7.52 8.30
C LEU A 71 3.11 6.35 9.28
N ILE A 72 2.29 6.47 10.33
CA ILE A 72 2.09 5.38 11.30
C ILE A 72 1.49 4.15 10.62
N SER A 73 0.50 4.34 9.75
CA SER A 73 -0.09 3.23 8.98
C SER A 73 0.93 2.58 8.03
N LEU A 74 1.76 3.38 7.37
CA LEU A 74 2.81 2.87 6.47
C LEU A 74 3.82 2.01 7.23
N VAL A 75 4.32 2.50 8.37
CA VAL A 75 5.23 1.73 9.24
C VAL A 75 4.56 0.45 9.73
N ALA A 76 3.28 0.51 10.12
CA ALA A 76 2.55 -0.67 10.55
C ALA A 76 2.40 -1.71 9.42
N ILE A 77 2.18 -1.27 8.17
CA ILE A 77 2.11 -2.15 6.99
C ILE A 77 3.45 -2.83 6.74
N GLU A 78 4.56 -2.08 6.76
CA GLU A 78 5.90 -2.65 6.59
C GLU A 78 6.26 -3.63 7.71
N CYS A 79 5.92 -3.32 8.96
CA CYS A 79 6.12 -4.24 10.08
C CYS A 79 5.31 -5.52 9.91
N LEU A 80 4.05 -5.43 9.50
CA LEU A 80 3.21 -6.61 9.23
C LEU A 80 3.79 -7.45 8.09
N ALA A 81 4.21 -6.81 6.99
CA ALA A 81 4.83 -7.51 5.87
C ALA A 81 6.14 -8.20 6.28
N LEU A 82 6.98 -7.55 7.09
CA LEU A 82 8.20 -8.15 7.61
C LEU A 82 7.91 -9.36 8.50
N ILE A 83 6.91 -9.29 9.38
CA ILE A 83 6.47 -10.42 10.22
C ILE A 83 6.06 -11.60 9.34
N ILE A 84 5.30 -11.34 8.27
CA ILE A 84 4.87 -12.36 7.32
C ILE A 84 6.06 -12.98 6.59
N ILE A 85 7.01 -12.18 6.10
CA ILE A 85 8.22 -12.67 5.43
C ILE A 85 9.04 -13.54 6.36
N VAL A 86 9.29 -13.10 7.60
CA VAL A 86 10.02 -13.89 8.61
C VAL A 86 9.29 -15.21 8.88
N PHE A 87 7.96 -15.17 8.98
CA PHE A 87 7.15 -16.36 9.19
C PHE A 87 7.28 -17.37 8.06
N PHE A 88 7.19 -16.92 6.80
CA PHE A 88 7.27 -17.78 5.62
C PHE A 88 8.68 -18.29 5.32
N THR A 89 9.71 -17.47 5.54
CA THR A 89 11.11 -17.86 5.30
C THR A 89 11.65 -18.79 6.37
N GLY A 90 11.03 -18.82 7.56
CA GLY A 90 11.50 -19.61 8.70
C GLY A 90 12.81 -19.08 9.32
N LEU A 91 13.29 -17.92 8.87
CA LEU A 91 14.53 -17.30 9.30
C LEU A 91 14.29 -16.44 10.54
N TYR A 92 14.00 -17.08 11.67
CA TYR A 92 13.70 -16.44 12.95
C TYR A 92 14.95 -16.02 13.74
N ARG A 93 16.13 -16.47 13.32
CA ARG A 93 17.38 -16.12 14.02
C ARG A 93 17.77 -14.70 13.66
N PHE A 94 18.13 -13.91 14.67
CA PHE A 94 18.64 -12.55 14.49
C PHE A 94 20.12 -12.54 14.08
N THR A 95 20.51 -13.38 13.10
CA THR A 95 21.83 -13.26 12.49
C THR A 95 21.80 -12.13 11.46
N LEU A 96 22.94 -11.47 11.25
CA LEU A 96 23.07 -10.40 10.25
C LEU A 96 22.69 -10.85 8.83
N PHE A 97 22.92 -12.13 8.52
CA PHE A 97 22.57 -12.72 7.23
C PHE A 97 21.04 -12.85 7.06
N ASP A 98 20.36 -13.42 8.04
CA ASP A 98 18.91 -13.61 8.04
C ASP A 98 18.17 -12.27 7.95
N PHE A 99 18.67 -11.27 8.70
CA PHE A 99 18.13 -9.91 8.66
C PHE A 99 18.29 -9.27 7.29
N LYS A 100 19.47 -9.39 6.67
CA LYS A 100 19.74 -8.86 5.32
C LYS A 100 18.86 -9.53 4.27
N PHE A 101 18.66 -10.83 4.35
CA PHE A 101 17.81 -11.58 3.42
C PHE A 101 16.34 -11.13 3.53
N ASN A 102 15.79 -11.11 4.75
CA ASN A 102 14.41 -10.71 5.00
C ASN A 102 14.14 -9.25 4.59
N LEU A 103 15.08 -8.34 4.86
CA LEU A 103 14.98 -6.95 4.40
C LEU A 103 15.06 -6.81 2.87
N SER A 104 15.91 -7.58 2.22
CA SER A 104 16.00 -7.58 0.75
C SER A 104 14.69 -8.08 0.12
N TRP A 105 14.07 -9.09 0.73
CA TRP A 105 12.75 -9.59 0.33
C TRP A 105 11.65 -8.57 0.57
N LEU A 106 11.65 -7.93 1.75
CA LEU A 106 10.72 -6.85 2.07
C LEU A 106 10.82 -5.75 1.01
N PHE A 107 12.03 -5.24 0.75
CA PHE A 107 12.24 -4.20 -0.24
C PHE A 107 11.78 -4.62 -1.64
N ALA A 108 12.00 -5.87 -2.05
CA ALA A 108 11.59 -6.36 -3.36
C ALA A 108 10.05 -6.41 -3.53
N LEU A 109 9.33 -6.73 -2.45
CA LEU A 109 7.87 -6.96 -2.44
C LEU A 109 7.06 -5.71 -2.08
N THR A 110 7.49 -4.93 -1.09
CA THR A 110 6.66 -3.87 -0.47
C THR A 110 6.97 -2.47 -0.96
N TRP A 111 8.10 -2.22 -1.63
CA TRP A 111 8.45 -0.87 -2.06
C TRP A 111 7.41 -0.25 -3.02
N ASN A 112 6.81 -1.08 -3.89
CA ASN A 112 5.70 -0.66 -4.73
C ASN A 112 4.46 -0.28 -3.91
N VAL A 113 4.18 -1.00 -2.82
CA VAL A 113 3.08 -0.69 -1.90
C VAL A 113 3.31 0.66 -1.24
N VAL A 114 4.54 0.94 -0.77
CA VAL A 114 4.91 2.24 -0.18
C VAL A 114 4.70 3.38 -1.16
N LEU A 115 5.20 3.23 -2.39
CA LEU A 115 5.08 4.24 -3.43
C LEU A 115 3.62 4.47 -3.81
N MET A 116 2.88 3.41 -4.13
CA MET A 116 1.48 3.52 -4.56
C MET A 116 0.57 4.05 -3.45
N PHE A 117 0.82 3.66 -2.20
CA PHE A 117 0.10 4.20 -1.05
C PHE A 117 0.38 5.71 -0.87
N THR A 118 1.63 6.14 -1.01
CA THR A 118 2.01 7.56 -0.90
C THR A 118 1.40 8.39 -2.04
N ILE A 119 1.47 7.90 -3.28
CA ILE A 119 0.89 8.59 -4.44
C ILE A 119 -0.64 8.62 -4.33
N GLY A 120 -1.28 7.52 -3.95
CA GLY A 120 -2.74 7.45 -3.79
C GLY A 120 -3.26 8.36 -2.68
N THR A 121 -2.57 8.41 -1.53
CA THR A 121 -2.92 9.34 -0.46
C THR A 121 -2.68 10.81 -0.85
N TRP A 122 -1.65 11.12 -1.64
CA TRP A 122 -1.46 12.45 -2.19
C TRP A 122 -2.57 12.85 -3.17
N ALA A 123 -2.91 11.96 -4.12
CA ALA A 123 -4.01 12.16 -5.07
C ALA A 123 -5.36 12.37 -4.37
N GLY A 124 -5.68 11.54 -3.38
CA GLY A 124 -6.89 11.70 -2.56
C GLY A 124 -6.93 13.05 -1.82
N SER A 125 -5.77 13.57 -1.40
CA SER A 125 -5.67 14.89 -0.78
C SER A 125 -6.05 16.02 -1.76
N LYS A 126 -5.61 15.92 -3.03
CA LYS A 126 -5.93 16.89 -4.10
C LYS A 126 -7.40 16.86 -4.50
N LEU A 127 -8.00 15.66 -4.57
CA LEU A 127 -9.43 15.49 -4.85
C LEU A 127 -10.29 16.16 -3.76
N LYS A 128 -9.88 16.02 -2.49
CA LYS A 128 -10.59 16.65 -1.38
C LYS A 128 -10.54 18.18 -1.44
N THR A 129 -9.39 18.77 -1.78
CA THR A 129 -9.26 20.23 -1.92
C THR A 129 -10.07 20.80 -3.08
N LYS A 130 -10.23 20.04 -4.17
CA LYS A 130 -11.07 20.47 -5.31
C LYS A 130 -12.57 20.44 -4.97
N LYS A 131 -13.00 19.53 -4.10
CA LYS A 131 -14.40 19.48 -3.63
C LYS A 131 -14.75 20.63 -2.66
N SER A 132 -13.78 21.19 -1.94
CA SER A 132 -14.00 22.32 -1.03
C SER A 132 -13.96 23.69 -1.70
N ASN A 133 -13.35 23.80 -2.89
CA ASN A 133 -13.38 25.01 -3.70
C ASN A 133 -14.27 24.75 -4.93
N PRO A 134 -15.58 25.05 -4.88
CA PRO A 134 -16.37 25.10 -6.11
C PRO A 134 -15.72 26.13 -7.07
N PRO A 135 -15.77 25.90 -8.39
CA PRO A 135 -15.29 26.89 -9.35
C PRO A 135 -16.03 28.20 -9.10
N ASP A 136 -15.28 29.27 -8.86
CA ASP A 136 -15.83 30.61 -8.67
C ASP A 136 -16.76 30.95 -9.83
N THR A 137 -18.05 31.05 -9.52
CA THR A 137 -19.13 31.50 -10.42
C THR A 137 -19.00 32.99 -10.75
N LYS A 138 -17.78 33.50 -10.94
CA LYS A 138 -17.48 34.90 -11.24
C LYS A 138 -16.97 35.13 -12.67
N SER A 139 -17.04 34.13 -13.54
CA SER A 139 -16.67 34.27 -14.97
C SER A 139 -17.84 34.11 -15.94
N LEU A 140 -19.08 34.26 -15.47
CA LEU A 140 -20.31 34.17 -16.28
C LEU A 140 -21.22 35.40 -16.15
N LEU A 141 -20.67 36.55 -15.74
CA LEU A 141 -21.30 37.86 -15.86
C LEU A 141 -20.36 38.79 -16.61
#